data_AF-A0A8S3XGS8-F1
#
_entry.id   AF-A0A8S3XGS8-F1
#
_cell.length_a   1.000
_cell.length_b   1.000
_cell.length_c   1.000
_cell.angle_alpha   90.00
_cell.angle_beta   90.00
_cell.angle_gamma   90.00
#
_symmetry.space_group_name_H-M   'P 1'
#
loop_
_entity.id
_entity.type
_entity.pdbx_description
1 polymer ?
#
loop_
_entity_poly.entity_id
_entity_poly.type
_entity_poly.pdbx_seq_one_letter_code
_entity_poly.pdbx_strand_id
1 'polypeptide(L)'
;MRGATQLGKMGEAGGEIEDKEEKARRLGVSSLWVVGALAVAALLLLLAARAERHLPPARDAPPDDFSGFRAHRYLVNLTAVGPRVAGSYENEVVAVKWILNTLREIADQASPHNRLELDVHTASGAFPLSFLDGMNNVYRDVQSVVARASGAGGRRARTALLLNCHFDTVPDSPGASDDGAGCAVLLETLRALLAAPRPLRHDVIALLNGAEENILQASHAFVTTHRWAKDVRAFINLEACGSGGREVLFQAGPQDPWILEVYAGVAPHPFASSLAQELFQSGLIPADTDFRIFRDFGGLSGVDLAWSSNGFVYHTRLDTAARVPPAALQHTGDNVLALVQGMLRHPALESAVERSALPAYCDVLGLVVVALRPGAALLAAAAALLVLLLRLLLSAADAQRHRERYLVFCCFTALSYNVSCICNVMHYCIRT
;
A
#
# COMPACT_ATOMS: atom_id res chain seq x y z
N MET A 1 -18.64 42.26 82.92
CA MET A 1 -17.39 41.66 82.41
C MET A 1 -17.74 40.48 81.52
N ARG A 2 -17.39 40.60 80.23
CA ARG A 2 -17.16 39.54 79.22
C ARG A 2 -18.17 38.40 79.11
N GLY A 3 -19.21 38.64 78.31
CA GLY A 3 -19.95 37.61 77.58
C GLY A 3 -19.88 37.93 76.08
N ALA A 4 -19.89 36.89 75.25
CA ALA A 4 -19.94 36.92 73.77
C ALA A 4 -18.64 37.31 73.03
N THR A 5 -17.72 36.35 72.85
CA THR A 5 -16.80 36.31 71.68
C THR A 5 -16.15 34.93 71.58
N GLN A 6 -16.81 33.96 70.93
CA GLN A 6 -16.18 32.82 70.21
C GLN A 6 -17.19 31.81 69.64
N LEU A 7 -18.27 32.25 69.00
CA LEU A 7 -19.16 31.33 68.25
C LEU A 7 -19.40 31.76 66.79
N GLY A 8 -18.72 32.81 66.32
CA GLY A 8 -18.89 33.35 64.97
C GLY A 8 -17.86 32.92 63.94
N LYS A 9 -16.85 32.08 64.27
CA LYS A 9 -15.76 31.71 63.34
C LYS A 9 -15.72 30.26 62.89
N MET A 10 -16.65 29.40 63.34
CA MET A 10 -16.73 28.01 62.87
C MET A 10 -17.85 27.74 61.85
N GLY A 11 -18.79 28.69 61.67
CA GLY A 11 -19.86 28.57 60.66
C GLY A 11 -19.44 28.97 59.25
N GLU A 12 -18.60 30.00 59.11
CA GLU A 12 -18.15 30.48 57.79
C GLU A 12 -17.13 29.53 57.13
N ALA A 13 -16.26 28.88 57.92
CA ALA A 13 -15.30 27.91 57.40
C ALA A 13 -15.95 26.60 56.93
N GLY A 14 -17.06 26.18 57.54
CA GLY A 14 -17.82 25.00 57.12
C GLY A 14 -18.58 25.23 55.81
N GLY A 15 -19.22 26.40 55.68
CA GLY A 15 -19.92 26.79 54.45
C GLY A 15 -18.98 27.04 53.26
N GLU A 16 -17.78 27.59 53.47
CA GLU A 16 -16.77 27.72 52.40
C GLU A 16 -16.15 26.39 51.96
N ILE A 17 -16.10 25.38 52.84
CA ILE A 17 -15.60 24.04 52.51
C ILE A 17 -16.70 23.23 51.79
N GLU A 18 -17.95 23.29 52.25
CA GLU A 18 -19.10 22.68 51.55
C GLU A 18 -19.34 23.32 50.17
N ASP A 19 -19.24 24.65 50.04
CA ASP A 19 -19.41 25.33 48.74
C ASP A 19 -18.23 25.09 47.78
N LYS A 20 -17.02 24.83 48.30
CA LYS A 20 -15.87 24.37 47.50
C LYS A 20 -16.00 22.89 47.09
N GLU A 21 -16.49 22.02 47.96
CA GLU A 21 -16.77 20.62 47.63
C GLU A 21 -17.96 20.49 46.65
N GLU A 22 -18.97 21.37 46.74
CA GLU A 22 -20.09 21.42 45.81
C GLU A 22 -19.70 22.05 44.46
N LYS A 23 -18.85 23.09 44.44
CA LYS A 23 -18.22 23.59 43.20
C LYS A 23 -17.30 22.56 42.55
N ALA A 24 -16.57 21.76 43.34
CA ALA A 24 -15.76 20.66 42.83
C ALA A 24 -16.64 19.53 42.24
N ARG A 25 -17.82 19.25 42.82
CA ARG A 25 -18.83 18.35 42.24
C ARG A 25 -19.46 18.88 40.94
N ARG A 26 -19.49 20.20 40.74
CA ARG A 26 -20.00 20.88 39.52
C ARG A 26 -19.01 20.97 38.36
N LEU A 27 -17.75 20.59 38.56
CA LEU A 27 -16.79 20.33 37.46
C LEU A 27 -17.04 18.96 36.80
N GLY A 28 -18.26 18.45 36.85
CA GLY A 28 -18.68 17.29 36.08
C GLY A 28 -18.64 17.64 34.60
N VAL A 29 -17.99 16.79 33.80
CA VAL A 29 -18.14 16.82 32.33
C VAL A 29 -19.63 16.82 32.05
N SER A 30 -20.18 17.99 31.66
CA SER A 30 -21.60 18.11 31.38
C SER A 30 -21.95 17.16 30.23
N SER A 31 -23.17 16.63 30.20
CA SER A 31 -23.64 15.81 29.08
C SER A 31 -23.43 16.48 27.73
N LEU A 32 -23.39 17.82 27.68
CA LEU A 32 -23.05 18.63 26.51
C LEU A 32 -21.60 18.43 26.02
N TRP A 33 -20.61 18.27 26.91
CA TRP A 33 -19.23 17.98 26.53
C TRP A 33 -19.08 16.58 25.93
N VAL A 34 -19.79 15.60 26.50
CA VAL A 34 -19.87 14.24 25.95
C VAL A 34 -20.53 14.26 24.57
N VAL A 35 -21.68 14.91 24.43
CA VAL A 35 -22.37 15.03 23.13
C VAL A 35 -21.50 15.76 22.11
N GLY A 36 -20.83 16.85 22.51
CA GLY A 36 -19.89 17.58 21.66
C GLY A 36 -18.71 16.73 21.19
N ALA A 37 -18.09 15.98 22.10
CA ALA A 37 -16.96 15.11 21.76
C ALA A 37 -17.38 13.93 20.85
N LEU A 38 -18.56 13.33 21.08
CA LEU A 38 -19.12 12.33 20.17
C LEU A 38 -19.41 12.91 18.78
N ALA A 39 -19.96 14.13 18.72
CA ALA A 39 -20.22 14.80 17.45
C ALA A 39 -18.93 15.10 16.67
N VAL A 40 -17.87 15.54 17.36
CA VAL A 40 -16.55 15.74 16.75
C VAL A 40 -15.95 14.42 16.27
N ALA A 41 -15.99 13.37 17.09
CA ALA A 41 -15.49 12.05 16.70
C ALA A 41 -16.26 11.49 15.48
N ALA A 42 -17.60 11.61 15.47
CA ALA A 42 -18.42 11.22 14.34
C ALA A 42 -18.10 12.03 13.08
N LEU A 43 -17.92 13.35 13.21
CA LEU A 43 -17.50 14.20 12.09
C LEU A 43 -16.13 13.79 11.54
N LEU A 44 -15.15 13.53 12.41
CA LEU A 44 -13.82 13.07 12.00
C LEU A 44 -13.86 11.71 11.31
N LEU A 45 -14.64 10.76 11.82
CA LEU A 45 -14.86 9.47 11.17
C LEU A 45 -15.55 9.61 9.80
N LEU A 46 -16.53 10.51 9.67
CA LEU A 46 -17.19 10.79 8.40
C LEU A 46 -16.23 11.44 7.39
N LEU A 47 -15.39 12.37 7.84
CA LEU A 47 -14.38 12.99 6.99
C LEU A 47 -13.31 11.98 6.56
N ALA A 48 -12.84 11.12 7.46
CA ALA A 48 -11.90 10.05 7.15
C ALA A 48 -12.52 9.05 6.16
N ALA A 49 -13.73 8.57 6.40
CA ALA A 49 -14.44 7.66 5.50
C ALA A 49 -14.72 8.29 4.12
N ARG A 50 -14.96 9.60 4.07
CA ARG A 50 -15.12 10.33 2.80
C ARG A 50 -13.79 10.49 2.06
N ALA A 51 -12.70 10.79 2.77
CA ALA A 51 -11.36 10.88 2.19
C ALA A 51 -10.90 9.53 1.64
N GLU A 52 -11.13 8.44 2.38
CA GLU A 52 -10.78 7.08 1.99
C GLU A 52 -11.51 6.62 0.72
N ARG A 53 -12.76 7.04 0.53
CA ARG A 53 -13.56 6.73 -0.67
C ARG A 53 -13.32 7.68 -1.84
N HIS A 54 -12.55 8.74 -1.64
CA HIS A 54 -12.29 9.69 -2.70
C HIS A 54 -11.17 9.18 -3.60
N LEU A 55 -11.49 8.98 -4.88
CA LEU A 55 -10.54 8.63 -5.93
C LEU A 55 -10.55 9.73 -7.01
N PRO A 56 -9.40 10.04 -7.64
CA PRO A 56 -9.37 10.89 -8.81
C PRO A 56 -10.25 10.27 -9.92
N PRO A 57 -11.01 11.09 -10.67
CA PRO A 57 -11.77 10.59 -11.81
C PRO A 57 -10.81 10.08 -12.88
N ALA A 58 -11.16 8.96 -13.53
CA ALA A 58 -10.42 8.48 -14.69
C ALA A 58 -10.43 9.53 -15.81
N ARG A 59 -9.28 9.69 -16.46
CA ARG A 59 -9.07 10.67 -17.53
C ARG A 59 -8.47 10.03 -18.77
N ASP A 60 -8.75 10.63 -19.92
CA ASP A 60 -8.01 10.38 -21.16
C ASP A 60 -6.90 11.43 -21.24
N ALA A 61 -5.72 11.04 -20.77
CA ALA A 61 -4.60 11.95 -20.55
C ALA A 61 -3.78 12.16 -21.83
N PRO A 62 -2.96 13.21 -21.92
CA PRO A 62 -1.97 13.36 -23.00
C PRO A 62 -1.04 12.15 -23.13
N PRO A 63 -0.30 12.01 -24.25
CA PRO A 63 0.56 10.85 -24.49
C PRO A 63 1.62 10.61 -23.42
N ASP A 64 2.18 11.65 -22.80
CA ASP A 64 3.23 11.58 -21.79
C ASP A 64 2.72 11.52 -20.33
N ASP A 65 1.41 11.32 -20.15
CA ASP A 65 0.76 11.22 -18.85
C ASP A 65 -0.12 9.95 -18.75
N PHE A 66 -0.45 9.55 -17.52
CA PHE A 66 -1.20 8.32 -17.24
C PHE A 66 -2.69 8.49 -17.52
N SER A 67 -3.27 7.59 -18.32
CA SER A 67 -4.72 7.51 -18.53
C SER A 67 -5.35 6.25 -17.94
N GLY A 68 -6.23 6.45 -16.97
CA GLY A 68 -7.08 5.39 -16.41
C GLY A 68 -7.99 4.74 -17.45
N PHE A 69 -8.45 5.49 -18.47
CA PHE A 69 -9.25 4.89 -19.55
C PHE A 69 -8.42 4.00 -20.48
N ARG A 70 -7.17 4.37 -20.81
CA ARG A 70 -6.29 3.48 -21.59
C ARG A 70 -5.90 2.24 -20.80
N ALA A 71 -5.54 2.40 -19.53
CA ALA A 71 -5.29 1.26 -18.64
C ALA A 71 -6.50 0.32 -18.56
N HIS A 72 -7.71 0.86 -18.38
CA HIS A 72 -8.92 0.03 -18.36
C HIS A 72 -9.15 -0.73 -19.68
N ARG A 73 -8.77 -0.18 -20.83
CA ARG A 73 -8.84 -0.91 -22.11
C ARG A 73 -7.85 -2.07 -22.18
N TYR A 74 -6.63 -1.90 -21.66
CA TYR A 74 -5.68 -3.01 -21.54
C TYR A 74 -6.24 -4.12 -20.65
N LEU A 75 -6.82 -3.75 -19.50
CA LEU A 75 -7.45 -4.70 -18.58
C LEU A 75 -8.57 -5.49 -19.25
N VAL A 76 -9.51 -4.82 -19.91
CA VAL A 76 -10.62 -5.49 -20.60
C VAL A 76 -10.11 -6.45 -21.68
N ASN A 77 -9.09 -6.06 -22.43
CA ASN A 77 -8.54 -6.90 -23.49
C ASN A 77 -7.77 -8.11 -22.96
N LEU A 78 -6.99 -7.94 -21.89
CA LEU A 78 -6.28 -9.06 -21.25
C LEU A 78 -7.26 -10.05 -20.63
N THR A 79 -8.27 -9.57 -19.91
CA THR A 79 -9.27 -10.41 -19.25
C THR A 79 -10.22 -11.11 -20.23
N ALA A 80 -10.38 -10.57 -21.45
CA ALA A 80 -11.15 -11.22 -22.52
C ALA A 80 -10.54 -12.56 -22.97
N VAL A 81 -9.29 -12.86 -22.62
CA VAL A 81 -8.66 -14.17 -22.83
C VAL A 81 -9.35 -15.27 -22.00
N GLY A 82 -10.01 -14.91 -20.88
CA GLY A 82 -10.50 -15.86 -19.88
C GLY A 82 -9.40 -16.22 -18.87
N PRO A 83 -9.62 -17.19 -17.97
CA PRO A 83 -8.61 -17.62 -16.99
C PRO A 83 -7.28 -17.98 -17.65
N ARG A 84 -6.17 -17.46 -17.10
CA ARG A 84 -4.80 -17.62 -17.63
C ARG A 84 -3.99 -18.42 -16.63
N VAL A 85 -4.43 -19.65 -16.37
CA VAL A 85 -3.72 -20.54 -15.43
C VAL A 85 -2.35 -20.91 -16.00
N ALA A 86 -1.29 -20.82 -15.21
CA ALA A 86 0.06 -21.20 -15.64
C ALA A 86 0.07 -22.58 -16.32
N GLY A 87 0.71 -22.70 -17.49
CA GLY A 87 0.73 -23.91 -18.31
C GLY A 87 -0.49 -24.12 -19.23
N SER A 88 -1.53 -23.28 -19.14
CA SER A 88 -2.66 -23.30 -20.09
C SER A 88 -2.30 -22.65 -21.44
N TYR A 89 -3.05 -22.97 -22.49
CA TYR A 89 -2.86 -22.33 -23.80
C TYR A 89 -3.17 -20.82 -23.74
N GLU A 90 -4.16 -20.45 -22.94
CA GLU A 90 -4.59 -19.10 -22.65
C GLU A 90 -3.44 -18.27 -22.04
N ASN A 91 -2.73 -18.82 -21.07
CA ASN A 91 -1.58 -18.17 -20.43
C ASN A 91 -0.35 -18.15 -21.35
N GLU A 92 0.11 -19.32 -21.78
CA GLU A 92 1.42 -19.47 -22.43
C GLU A 92 1.46 -18.95 -23.87
N VAL A 93 0.31 -18.84 -24.54
CA VAL A 93 0.25 -18.48 -25.96
C VAL A 93 -0.61 -17.24 -26.19
N VAL A 94 -1.86 -17.24 -25.74
CA VAL A 94 -2.81 -16.17 -26.08
C VAL A 94 -2.46 -14.87 -25.35
N ALA A 95 -2.28 -14.93 -24.03
CA ALA A 95 -1.91 -13.77 -23.21
C ALA A 95 -0.53 -13.25 -23.60
N VAL A 96 0.49 -14.12 -23.68
CA VAL A 96 1.85 -13.74 -24.13
C VAL A 96 1.83 -13.04 -25.48
N LYS A 97 1.11 -13.58 -26.48
CA LYS A 97 0.99 -12.96 -27.79
C LYS A 97 0.31 -11.59 -27.72
N TRP A 98 -0.74 -11.45 -26.92
CA TRP A 98 -1.43 -10.19 -26.73
C TRP A 98 -0.52 -9.15 -26.07
N ILE A 99 0.17 -9.50 -24.98
CA ILE A 99 1.12 -8.62 -24.28
C ILE A 99 2.22 -8.14 -25.22
N LEU A 100 2.83 -9.05 -26.00
CA LEU A 100 3.87 -8.71 -26.97
C LEU A 100 3.36 -7.75 -28.05
N ASN A 101 2.14 -7.94 -28.54
CA ASN A 101 1.56 -7.03 -29.54
C ASN A 101 1.31 -5.65 -28.93
N THR A 102 0.73 -5.59 -27.73
CA THR A 102 0.52 -4.32 -27.01
C THR A 102 1.84 -3.59 -26.77
N LEU A 103 2.90 -4.30 -26.36
CA LEU A 103 4.22 -3.69 -26.16
C LEU A 103 4.86 -3.20 -27.47
N ARG A 104 4.63 -3.88 -28.60
CA ARG A 104 5.06 -3.38 -29.92
C ARG A 104 4.31 -2.11 -30.32
N GLU A 105 3.00 -2.07 -30.10
CA GLU A 105 2.21 -0.85 -30.34
C GLU A 105 2.68 0.32 -29.47
N ILE A 106 3.02 0.05 -28.20
CA ILE A 106 3.63 1.03 -27.31
C ILE A 106 5.00 1.50 -27.85
N ALA A 107 5.83 0.59 -28.35
CA ALA A 107 7.12 0.92 -28.94
C ALA A 107 6.97 1.81 -30.20
N ASP A 108 5.98 1.54 -31.05
CA ASP A 108 5.69 2.32 -32.26
C ASP A 108 5.23 3.74 -31.93
N GLN A 109 4.64 3.96 -30.76
CA GLN A 109 4.20 5.26 -30.25
C GLN A 109 5.26 6.00 -29.41
N ALA A 110 6.42 5.37 -29.17
CA ALA A 110 7.48 5.96 -28.37
C ALA A 110 8.06 7.22 -29.02
N SER A 111 8.51 8.17 -28.20
CA SER A 111 9.22 9.34 -28.72
C SER A 111 10.58 8.92 -29.31
N PRO A 112 11.17 9.70 -30.24
CA PRO A 112 12.51 9.42 -30.78
C PRO A 112 13.62 9.40 -29.72
N HIS A 113 13.33 9.85 -28.50
CA HIS A 113 14.28 9.90 -27.39
C HIS A 113 14.31 8.61 -26.58
N ASN A 114 13.41 7.65 -26.83
CA ASN A 114 13.31 6.42 -26.07
C ASN A 114 13.18 5.21 -27.01
N ARG A 115 13.53 4.03 -26.51
CA ARG A 115 13.35 2.77 -27.23
C ARG A 115 12.92 1.65 -26.29
N LEU A 116 12.32 0.61 -26.85
CA LEU A 116 11.88 -0.57 -26.12
C LEU A 116 12.53 -1.83 -26.72
N GLU A 117 13.24 -2.60 -25.88
CA GLU A 117 13.75 -3.94 -26.20
C GLU A 117 12.82 -4.99 -25.57
N LEU A 118 12.39 -6.00 -26.33
CA LEU A 118 11.48 -7.04 -25.85
C LEU A 118 12.18 -8.40 -25.76
N ASP A 119 11.79 -9.21 -24.77
CA ASP A 119 12.19 -10.60 -24.63
C ASP A 119 11.02 -11.44 -24.10
N VAL A 120 10.92 -12.69 -24.55
CA VAL A 120 10.07 -13.69 -23.89
C VAL A 120 11.02 -14.60 -23.13
N HIS A 121 11.07 -14.40 -21.82
CA HIS A 121 11.96 -15.15 -20.95
C HIS A 121 11.32 -16.48 -20.62
N THR A 122 12.05 -17.57 -20.85
CA THR A 122 11.63 -18.92 -20.47
C THR A 122 12.75 -19.57 -19.67
N ALA A 123 12.43 -20.05 -18.48
CA ALA A 123 13.42 -20.66 -17.61
C ALA A 123 12.83 -21.74 -16.70
N SER A 124 13.72 -22.59 -16.20
CA SER A 124 13.44 -23.65 -15.24
C SER A 124 14.23 -23.38 -13.96
N GLY A 125 13.76 -23.87 -12.82
CA GLY A 125 14.43 -23.63 -11.55
C GLY A 125 13.78 -24.32 -10.38
N ALA A 126 14.33 -24.07 -9.20
CA ALA A 126 13.79 -24.55 -7.95
C ALA A 126 14.19 -23.62 -6.81
N PHE A 127 13.32 -23.47 -5.81
CA PHE A 127 13.62 -22.74 -4.59
C PHE A 127 12.82 -23.27 -3.39
N PRO A 128 13.40 -23.19 -2.17
CA PRO A 128 12.68 -23.53 -0.96
C PRO A 128 11.77 -22.38 -0.54
N LEU A 129 10.59 -22.75 -0.04
CA LEU A 129 9.64 -21.87 0.61
C LEU A 129 9.43 -22.36 2.02
N SER A 130 9.59 -21.48 3.00
CA SER A 130 9.29 -21.78 4.42
C SER A 130 7.79 -21.71 4.74
N PHE A 131 6.95 -21.47 3.73
CA PHE A 131 5.50 -21.37 3.84
C PHE A 131 4.87 -22.77 4.08
N LEU A 132 3.80 -22.84 4.89
CA LEU A 132 3.05 -24.06 5.21
C LEU A 132 3.91 -25.30 5.56
N ASP A 133 4.77 -25.18 6.59
CA ASP A 133 5.66 -26.26 7.09
C ASP A 133 6.81 -26.66 6.14
N GLY A 134 7.06 -25.85 5.10
CA GLY A 134 8.20 -26.01 4.21
C GLY A 134 7.86 -26.78 2.93
N MET A 135 8.18 -26.19 1.78
CA MET A 135 7.98 -26.78 0.46
C MET A 135 9.17 -26.45 -0.45
N ASN A 136 9.59 -27.40 -1.28
CA ASN A 136 10.48 -27.11 -2.41
C ASN A 136 9.64 -26.91 -3.66
N ASN A 137 9.60 -25.68 -4.17
CA ASN A 137 8.98 -25.38 -5.45
C ASN A 137 9.97 -25.72 -6.57
N VAL A 138 9.56 -26.56 -7.52
CA VAL A 138 10.35 -26.94 -8.69
C VAL A 138 9.50 -26.71 -9.92
N TYR A 139 10.04 -25.99 -10.89
CA TYR A 139 9.29 -25.59 -12.09
C TYR A 139 10.14 -25.73 -13.34
N ARG A 140 9.45 -25.86 -14.48
CA ARG A 140 10.06 -26.05 -15.79
C ARG A 140 9.40 -25.14 -16.81
N ASP A 141 10.24 -24.48 -17.59
CA ASP A 141 9.87 -23.68 -18.76
C ASP A 141 8.76 -22.65 -18.49
N VAL A 142 8.78 -22.02 -17.32
CA VAL A 142 7.85 -20.93 -16.98
C VAL A 142 8.21 -19.68 -17.78
N GLN A 143 7.19 -18.94 -18.21
CA GLN A 143 7.36 -17.78 -19.08
C GLN A 143 7.07 -16.45 -18.39
N SER A 144 7.84 -15.44 -18.75
CA SER A 144 7.54 -14.03 -18.50
C SER A 144 7.73 -13.22 -19.76
N VAL A 145 6.93 -12.18 -19.96
CA VAL A 145 7.19 -11.16 -20.98
C VAL A 145 7.99 -10.03 -20.34
N VAL A 146 9.16 -9.74 -20.90
CA VAL A 146 10.09 -8.75 -20.36
C VAL A 146 10.29 -7.64 -21.38
N ALA A 147 10.14 -6.40 -20.96
CA ALA A 147 10.38 -5.22 -21.79
C ALA A 147 11.36 -4.28 -21.12
N ARG A 148 12.40 -3.84 -21.82
CA ARG A 148 13.39 -2.89 -21.33
C ARG A 148 13.30 -1.57 -22.07
N ALA A 149 12.74 -0.58 -21.40
CA ALA A 149 12.72 0.80 -21.86
C ALA A 149 14.04 1.49 -21.53
N SER A 150 14.59 2.24 -22.48
CA SER A 150 15.85 2.98 -22.31
C SER A 150 15.89 4.24 -23.17
N GLY A 151 16.72 5.22 -22.78
CA GLY A 151 16.93 6.42 -23.57
C GLY A 151 17.69 6.15 -24.87
N ALA A 152 17.21 6.67 -26.00
CA ALA A 152 17.83 6.62 -27.32
C ALA A 152 19.05 7.55 -27.40
N GLY A 153 20.10 7.12 -28.12
CA GLY A 153 21.28 7.95 -28.42
C GLY A 153 22.32 8.10 -27.30
N GLY A 154 22.16 7.41 -26.16
CA GLY A 154 23.11 7.42 -25.04
C GLY A 154 23.82 6.09 -24.80
N ARG A 155 24.88 6.10 -23.98
CA ARG A 155 25.54 4.89 -23.46
C ARG A 155 24.51 4.13 -22.59
N ARG A 156 24.31 2.83 -22.83
CA ARG A 156 23.35 1.99 -22.07
C ARG A 156 23.55 2.19 -20.56
N ALA A 157 22.48 2.55 -19.85
CA ALA A 157 22.51 2.64 -18.40
C ALA A 157 22.85 1.25 -17.83
N ARG A 158 23.75 1.20 -16.84
CA ARG A 158 24.10 -0.04 -16.12
C ARG A 158 23.13 -0.34 -14.97
N THR A 159 22.06 0.43 -14.89
CA THR A 159 21.13 0.49 -13.77
C THR A 159 19.72 0.57 -14.32
N ALA A 160 18.85 -0.25 -13.76
CA ALA A 160 17.46 -0.33 -14.13
C ALA A 160 16.56 -0.34 -12.89
N LEU A 161 15.39 0.29 -13.03
CA LEU A 161 14.26 0.10 -12.12
C LEU A 161 13.40 -1.05 -12.67
N LEU A 162 13.04 -2.01 -11.82
CA LEU A 162 12.10 -3.06 -12.18
C LEU A 162 10.67 -2.60 -11.84
N LEU A 163 9.74 -2.75 -12.77
CA LEU A 163 8.31 -2.60 -12.55
C LEU A 163 7.67 -3.98 -12.85
N ASN A 164 7.05 -4.59 -11.84
CA ASN A 164 6.57 -5.97 -11.88
C ASN A 164 5.03 -6.05 -11.74
N CYS A 165 4.44 -7.00 -12.47
CA CYS A 165 3.07 -7.48 -12.32
C CYS A 165 3.03 -8.97 -12.70
N HIS A 166 1.90 -9.65 -12.45
CA HIS A 166 1.65 -10.98 -13.00
C HIS A 166 0.36 -11.03 -13.84
N PHE A 167 0.40 -11.77 -14.95
CA PHE A 167 -0.73 -11.89 -15.87
C PHE A 167 -1.45 -13.24 -15.78
N ASP A 168 -0.83 -14.23 -15.13
CA ASP A 168 -1.47 -15.51 -14.84
C ASP A 168 -2.57 -15.36 -13.78
N THR A 169 -3.40 -16.39 -13.65
CA THR A 169 -4.53 -16.40 -12.72
C THR A 169 -4.63 -17.73 -12.00
N VAL A 170 -5.28 -17.74 -10.83
CA VAL A 170 -5.82 -18.99 -10.28
C VAL A 170 -6.87 -19.63 -11.21
N PRO A 171 -7.14 -20.94 -11.04
CA PRO A 171 -8.24 -21.61 -11.73
C PRO A 171 -9.58 -20.89 -11.56
N ASP A 172 -10.38 -20.87 -12.62
CA ASP A 172 -11.72 -20.27 -12.67
C ASP A 172 -11.81 -18.74 -12.45
N SER A 173 -10.72 -18.04 -12.15
CA SER A 173 -10.73 -16.57 -12.04
C SER A 173 -10.44 -15.92 -13.40
N PRO A 174 -11.22 -14.92 -13.85
CA PRO A 174 -10.80 -14.07 -14.97
C PRO A 174 -9.60 -13.18 -14.64
N GLY A 175 -9.22 -13.03 -13.36
CA GLY A 175 -8.03 -12.32 -12.87
C GLY A 175 -7.98 -10.87 -13.32
N ALA A 176 -9.05 -10.11 -13.07
CA ALA A 176 -9.15 -8.73 -13.49
C ALA A 176 -8.46 -7.78 -12.53
N SER A 177 -8.74 -7.89 -11.23
CA SER A 177 -7.94 -7.19 -10.23
C SER A 177 -6.60 -7.87 -10.03
N ASP A 178 -6.59 -9.20 -10.07
CA ASP A 178 -5.49 -10.06 -9.63
C ASP A 178 -4.90 -10.88 -10.80
N ASP A 179 -3.79 -10.45 -11.41
CA ASP A 179 -3.23 -9.08 -11.40
C ASP A 179 -3.33 -8.42 -12.79
N GLY A 180 -4.44 -8.68 -13.49
CA GLY A 180 -4.73 -8.04 -14.77
C GLY A 180 -4.71 -6.50 -14.69
N ALA A 181 -5.05 -5.94 -13.54
CA ALA A 181 -5.07 -4.51 -13.30
C ALA A 181 -3.67 -3.92 -13.05
N GLY A 182 -2.81 -4.59 -12.28
CA GLY A 182 -1.40 -4.20 -12.15
C GLY A 182 -0.70 -4.24 -13.50
N CYS A 183 -0.94 -5.27 -14.32
CA CYS A 183 -0.41 -5.29 -15.68
C CYS A 183 -0.96 -4.18 -16.58
N ALA A 184 -2.22 -3.79 -16.44
CA ALA A 184 -2.77 -2.62 -17.13
C ALA A 184 -2.12 -1.30 -16.70
N VAL A 185 -1.88 -1.11 -15.39
CA VAL A 185 -1.18 0.05 -14.84
C VAL A 185 0.28 0.08 -15.33
N LEU A 186 0.96 -1.06 -15.33
CA LEU A 186 2.33 -1.20 -15.81
C LEU A 186 2.45 -0.83 -17.29
N LEU A 187 1.56 -1.36 -18.15
CA LEU A 187 1.56 -1.08 -19.58
C LEU A 187 1.32 0.41 -19.88
N GLU A 188 0.34 1.03 -19.22
CA GLU A 188 0.06 2.46 -19.42
C GLU A 188 1.17 3.36 -18.86
N THR A 189 1.77 2.99 -17.73
CA THR A 189 2.94 3.68 -17.17
C THR A 189 4.12 3.63 -18.13
N LEU A 190 4.42 2.45 -18.67
CA LEU A 190 5.49 2.25 -19.65
C LEU A 190 5.26 3.09 -20.92
N ARG A 191 4.02 3.12 -21.42
CA ARG A 191 3.62 3.94 -22.57
C ARG A 191 3.85 5.43 -22.32
N ALA A 192 3.40 5.95 -21.18
CA ALA A 192 3.59 7.35 -20.80
C ALA A 192 5.08 7.73 -20.69
N LEU A 193 5.89 6.86 -20.09
CA LEU A 193 7.35 7.05 -19.97
C LEU A 193 8.05 7.10 -21.34
N LEU A 194 7.69 6.21 -22.26
CA LEU A 194 8.29 6.14 -23.60
C LEU A 194 7.88 7.32 -24.49
N ALA A 195 6.65 7.84 -24.32
CA ALA A 195 6.16 9.01 -25.04
C ALA A 195 6.82 10.33 -24.61
N ALA A 196 7.51 10.36 -23.46
CA ALA A 196 8.14 11.57 -22.95
C ALA A 196 9.15 12.18 -23.94
N PRO A 197 9.19 13.50 -24.11
CA PRO A 197 10.06 14.19 -25.09
C PRO A 197 11.52 14.33 -24.60
N ARG A 198 11.99 13.37 -23.80
CA ARG A 198 13.33 13.34 -23.22
C ARG A 198 13.77 11.90 -23.00
N PRO A 199 15.07 11.60 -23.12
CA PRO A 199 15.56 10.26 -22.91
C PRO A 199 15.42 9.85 -21.44
N LEU A 200 15.07 8.59 -21.20
CA LEU A 200 15.16 7.99 -19.87
C LEU A 200 16.60 8.01 -19.37
N ARG A 201 16.80 8.48 -18.13
CA ARG A 201 18.11 8.54 -17.47
C ARG A 201 18.60 7.15 -17.05
N HIS A 202 17.69 6.35 -16.52
CA HIS A 202 17.89 4.95 -16.15
C HIS A 202 16.93 4.09 -16.93
N ASP A 203 17.30 2.83 -17.14
CA ASP A 203 16.43 1.90 -17.83
C ASP A 203 15.24 1.52 -16.91
N VAL A 204 14.10 1.19 -17.52
CA VAL A 204 12.99 0.55 -16.82
C VAL A 204 12.83 -0.83 -17.41
N ILE A 205 12.87 -1.85 -16.56
CA ILE A 205 12.51 -3.22 -16.93
C ILE A 205 11.09 -3.44 -16.46
N ALA A 206 10.17 -3.57 -17.40
CA ALA A 206 8.82 -4.05 -17.17
C ALA A 206 8.84 -5.59 -17.23
N LEU A 207 8.36 -6.24 -16.16
CA LEU A 207 8.28 -7.68 -16.03
C LEU A 207 6.81 -8.07 -15.82
N LEU A 208 6.26 -8.84 -16.77
CA LEU A 208 4.94 -9.42 -16.68
C LEU A 208 5.10 -10.93 -16.52
N ASN A 209 4.82 -11.45 -15.33
CA ASN A 209 5.04 -12.85 -14.95
C ASN A 209 3.85 -13.73 -15.32
N GLY A 210 4.11 -14.94 -15.81
CA GLY A 210 3.08 -15.91 -16.18
C GLY A 210 2.93 -17.08 -15.21
N ALA A 211 3.47 -16.98 -13.99
CA ALA A 211 3.41 -18.07 -13.00
C ALA A 211 3.63 -17.54 -11.56
N GLU A 212 2.98 -16.43 -11.18
CA GLU A 212 2.92 -15.98 -9.78
C GLU A 212 2.00 -16.90 -8.97
N GLU A 213 0.83 -17.25 -9.52
CA GLU A 213 -0.24 -17.98 -8.82
C GLU A 213 0.11 -19.46 -8.67
N ASN A 214 1.11 -19.92 -9.43
CA ASN A 214 1.81 -21.18 -9.20
C ASN A 214 3.00 -21.02 -8.24
N ILE A 215 2.87 -20.09 -7.31
CA ILE A 215 3.79 -19.77 -6.22
C ILE A 215 5.12 -19.19 -6.73
N LEU A 216 5.04 -17.96 -7.26
CA LEU A 216 6.14 -17.03 -7.52
C LEU A 216 7.26 -17.55 -8.44
N GLN A 217 6.93 -18.51 -9.32
CA GLN A 217 7.92 -19.23 -10.12
C GLN A 217 8.57 -18.34 -11.17
N ALA A 218 7.75 -17.52 -11.85
CA ALA A 218 8.19 -16.69 -12.97
C ALA A 218 9.12 -15.52 -12.51
N SER A 219 8.80 -14.85 -11.41
CA SER A 219 9.69 -13.83 -10.83
C SER A 219 11.02 -14.44 -10.35
N HIS A 220 10.98 -15.66 -9.79
CA HIS A 220 12.19 -16.36 -9.35
C HIS A 220 13.05 -16.72 -10.56
N ALA A 221 12.41 -17.22 -11.63
CA ALA A 221 13.07 -17.51 -12.89
C ALA A 221 13.72 -16.26 -13.49
N PHE A 222 13.05 -15.10 -13.47
CA PHE A 222 13.63 -13.86 -13.94
C PHE A 222 14.84 -13.44 -13.12
N VAL A 223 14.69 -13.28 -11.80
CA VAL A 223 15.72 -12.63 -10.97
C VAL A 223 17.01 -13.44 -10.90
N THR A 224 16.91 -14.77 -11.01
CA THR A 224 18.05 -15.68 -10.90
C THR A 224 18.75 -15.99 -12.22
N THR A 225 18.04 -15.89 -13.36
CA THR A 225 18.59 -16.36 -14.66
C THR A 225 18.61 -15.32 -15.77
N HIS A 226 17.73 -14.30 -15.72
CA HIS A 226 17.60 -13.38 -16.83
C HIS A 226 18.78 -12.40 -16.89
N ARG A 227 19.35 -12.20 -18.10
CA ARG A 227 20.55 -11.36 -18.29
C ARG A 227 20.39 -9.91 -17.86
N TRP A 228 19.15 -9.38 -17.83
CA TRP A 228 18.87 -8.01 -17.39
C TRP A 228 18.65 -7.89 -15.88
N ALA A 229 18.44 -8.99 -15.14
CA ALA A 229 18.22 -8.95 -13.70
C ALA A 229 19.41 -8.32 -12.95
N LYS A 230 20.63 -8.56 -13.42
CA LYS A 230 21.87 -7.98 -12.84
C LYS A 230 21.96 -6.45 -12.90
N ASP A 231 21.17 -5.82 -13.78
CA ASP A 231 21.14 -4.37 -13.93
C ASP A 231 20.11 -3.73 -12.96
N VAL A 232 19.21 -4.53 -12.37
CA VAL A 232 18.16 -4.04 -11.47
C VAL A 232 18.77 -3.55 -10.15
N ARG A 233 18.30 -2.38 -9.69
CA ARG A 233 18.75 -1.76 -8.43
C ARG A 233 17.66 -1.56 -7.41
N ALA A 234 16.43 -1.37 -7.87
CA ALA A 234 15.24 -1.31 -7.04
C ALA A 234 14.05 -1.82 -7.85
N PHE A 235 12.94 -2.09 -7.18
CA PHE A 235 11.72 -2.56 -7.85
C PHE A 235 10.45 -1.95 -7.26
N ILE A 236 9.39 -1.93 -8.07
CA ILE A 236 8.01 -1.65 -7.70
C ILE A 236 7.20 -2.88 -8.12
N ASN A 237 6.53 -3.51 -7.16
CA ASN A 237 5.61 -4.61 -7.38
C ASN A 237 4.16 -4.09 -7.31
N LEU A 238 3.33 -4.53 -8.25
CA LEU A 238 1.90 -4.24 -8.30
C LEU A 238 1.14 -5.53 -8.03
N GLU A 239 0.13 -5.45 -7.16
CA GLU A 239 -0.63 -6.60 -6.69
C GLU A 239 -2.10 -6.24 -6.41
N ALA A 240 -2.92 -7.26 -6.17
CA ALA A 240 -4.26 -7.05 -5.66
C ALA A 240 -4.81 -8.23 -4.85
N CYS A 241 -5.31 -7.93 -3.65
CA CYS A 241 -6.25 -8.81 -2.94
C CYS A 241 -7.67 -8.22 -2.93
N GLY A 242 -7.99 -7.33 -3.88
CA GLY A 242 -9.30 -6.70 -4.04
C GLY A 242 -9.42 -5.85 -5.31
N SER A 243 -10.65 -5.57 -5.75
CA SER A 243 -10.90 -4.96 -7.06
C SER A 243 -10.88 -3.43 -7.11
N GLY A 244 -10.20 -2.77 -6.19
CA GLY A 244 -9.97 -1.32 -6.30
C GLY A 244 -9.82 -0.62 -4.95
N GLY A 245 -10.35 0.61 -4.89
CA GLY A 245 -10.05 1.54 -3.81
C GLY A 245 -8.71 2.23 -4.06
N ARG A 246 -8.06 2.66 -2.98
CA ARG A 246 -6.70 3.18 -2.98
C ARG A 246 -5.75 1.99 -2.83
N GLU A 247 -4.70 1.90 -3.65
CA GLU A 247 -3.63 0.91 -3.41
C GLU A 247 -2.86 1.28 -2.16
N VAL A 248 -2.63 0.31 -1.29
CA VAL A 248 -1.81 0.50 -0.10
C VAL A 248 -0.37 0.12 -0.42
N LEU A 249 0.58 0.98 -0.05
CA LEU A 249 1.97 0.56 0.13
C LEU A 249 2.04 -0.25 1.42
N PHE A 250 2.05 -1.57 1.26
CA PHE A 250 1.98 -2.53 2.37
C PHE A 250 3.29 -3.28 2.59
N GLN A 251 4.26 -3.19 1.68
CA GLN A 251 5.64 -3.63 1.96
C GLN A 251 6.64 -2.64 1.38
N ALA A 252 7.73 -2.44 2.11
CA ALA A 252 8.91 -1.72 1.66
C ALA A 252 10.18 -2.43 2.10
N GLY A 253 11.28 -2.14 1.42
CA GLY A 253 12.63 -2.50 1.83
C GLY A 253 13.13 -3.80 1.22
N PRO A 254 14.02 -4.53 1.92
CA PRO A 254 14.30 -4.49 3.36
C PRO A 254 15.28 -3.38 3.79
N GLN A 255 15.94 -2.74 2.83
CA GLN A 255 16.94 -1.69 3.05
C GLN A 255 16.54 -0.46 2.20
N ASP A 256 17.44 0.51 2.02
CA ASP A 256 17.24 1.61 1.06
C ASP A 256 16.05 2.55 1.38
N PRO A 257 16.09 3.28 2.53
CA PRO A 257 15.01 4.19 2.94
C PRO A 257 14.70 5.30 1.93
N TRP A 258 15.64 5.60 1.02
CA TRP A 258 15.45 6.57 -0.05
C TRP A 258 14.24 6.23 -0.94
N ILE A 259 13.87 4.95 -1.08
CA ILE A 259 12.69 4.54 -1.87
C ILE A 259 11.42 5.09 -1.22
N LEU A 260 11.30 4.98 0.11
CA LEU A 260 10.19 5.56 0.87
C LEU A 260 10.22 7.08 0.88
N GLU A 261 11.41 7.69 0.95
CA GLU A 261 11.57 9.15 0.84
C GLU A 261 11.06 9.67 -0.51
N VAL A 262 11.39 8.96 -1.60
CA VAL A 262 10.86 9.28 -2.92
C VAL A 262 9.34 9.12 -2.94
N TYR A 263 8.80 7.98 -2.50
CA TYR A 263 7.34 7.77 -2.47
C TYR A 263 6.62 8.87 -1.69
N ALA A 264 7.09 9.18 -0.49
CA ALA A 264 6.54 10.23 0.37
C ALA A 264 6.59 11.63 -0.28
N GLY A 265 7.59 11.90 -1.12
CA GLY A 265 7.79 13.18 -1.77
C GLY A 265 7.11 13.34 -3.13
N VAL A 266 6.73 12.25 -3.81
CA VAL A 266 6.23 12.31 -5.20
C VAL A 266 4.84 11.73 -5.41
N ALA A 267 4.35 10.85 -4.53
CA ALA A 267 3.03 10.24 -4.70
C ALA A 267 1.93 11.30 -4.58
N PRO A 268 1.12 11.57 -5.63
CA PRO A 268 0.02 12.54 -5.56
C PRO A 268 -1.12 12.08 -4.64
N HIS A 269 -1.29 10.78 -4.44
CA HIS A 269 -2.37 10.20 -3.65
C HIS A 269 -1.83 9.15 -2.67
N PRO A 270 -0.95 9.52 -1.72
CA PRO A 270 -0.23 8.55 -0.91
C PRO A 270 -1.18 7.71 -0.06
N PHE A 271 -0.97 6.40 -0.02
CA PHE A 271 -1.59 5.51 0.96
C PHE A 271 -0.54 4.46 1.37
N ALA A 272 -0.17 4.43 2.64
CA ALA A 272 0.94 3.60 3.10
C ALA A 272 0.76 3.20 4.56
N SER A 273 1.11 1.96 4.90
CA SER A 273 0.92 1.44 6.25
C SER A 273 2.00 0.44 6.64
N SER A 274 2.90 0.84 7.54
CA SER A 274 3.85 -0.08 8.15
C SER A 274 3.17 -1.12 9.03
N LEU A 275 1.97 -0.85 9.55
CA LEU A 275 1.18 -1.87 10.26
C LEU A 275 0.74 -2.99 9.30
N ALA A 276 0.32 -2.64 8.08
CA ALA A 276 0.00 -3.64 7.06
C ALA A 276 1.24 -4.48 6.73
N GLN A 277 2.42 -3.86 6.65
CA GLN A 277 3.69 -4.57 6.47
C GLN A 277 3.98 -5.56 7.59
N GLU A 278 3.90 -5.14 8.85
CA GLU A 278 4.15 -6.01 10.00
C GLU A 278 3.16 -7.20 10.05
N LEU A 279 1.88 -6.95 9.77
CA LEU A 279 0.86 -8.00 9.72
C LEU A 279 1.12 -9.00 8.60
N PHE A 280 1.48 -8.53 7.40
CA PHE A 280 1.80 -9.40 6.27
C PHE A 280 3.07 -10.23 6.54
N GLN A 281 4.14 -9.58 7.01
CA GLN A 281 5.42 -10.23 7.31
C GLN A 281 5.36 -11.18 8.52
N SER A 282 4.40 -11.00 9.42
CA SER A 282 4.20 -11.92 10.56
C SER A 282 3.74 -13.32 10.16
N GLY A 283 3.26 -13.51 8.93
CA GLY A 283 2.68 -14.76 8.46
C GLY A 283 1.24 -15.00 8.95
N LEU A 284 0.62 -14.02 9.62
CA LEU A 284 -0.81 -14.07 9.98
C LEU A 284 -1.71 -14.06 8.74
N ILE A 285 -1.27 -13.40 7.68
CA ILE A 285 -1.90 -13.44 6.37
C ILE A 285 -1.18 -14.55 5.58
N PRO A 286 -1.84 -15.66 5.22
CA PRO A 286 -1.23 -16.76 4.50
C PRO A 286 -1.11 -16.43 3.00
N ALA A 287 -0.42 -15.35 2.68
CA ALA A 287 -0.17 -14.88 1.33
C ALA A 287 1.31 -14.45 1.22
N ASP A 288 1.81 -14.44 -0.01
CA ASP A 288 3.13 -13.96 -0.38
C ASP A 288 3.02 -13.34 -1.78
N THR A 289 4.01 -12.59 -2.22
CA THR A 289 3.99 -11.90 -3.52
C THR A 289 5.35 -11.96 -4.18
N ASP A 290 5.42 -11.59 -5.46
CA ASP A 290 6.68 -11.46 -6.19
C ASP A 290 7.70 -10.54 -5.50
N PHE A 291 7.26 -9.59 -4.66
CA PHE A 291 8.13 -8.75 -3.83
C PHE A 291 9.14 -9.59 -3.04
N ARG A 292 8.67 -10.68 -2.42
CA ARG A 292 9.54 -11.55 -1.63
C ARG A 292 10.66 -12.12 -2.48
N ILE A 293 10.37 -12.54 -3.71
CA ILE A 293 11.36 -13.16 -4.56
C ILE A 293 12.49 -12.20 -4.89
N PHE A 294 12.15 -10.96 -5.24
CA PHE A 294 13.15 -9.94 -5.50
C PHE A 294 13.97 -9.59 -4.24
N ARG A 295 13.34 -9.58 -3.07
CA ARG A 295 14.02 -9.38 -1.79
C ARG A 295 14.98 -10.53 -1.46
N ASP A 296 14.46 -11.76 -1.42
CA ASP A 296 15.15 -12.91 -0.82
C ASP A 296 16.18 -13.52 -1.80
N PHE A 297 15.85 -13.58 -3.09
CA PHE A 297 16.71 -14.19 -4.12
C PHE A 297 17.44 -13.15 -4.98
N GLY A 298 16.88 -11.94 -5.10
CA GLY A 298 17.54 -10.82 -5.77
C GLY A 298 18.41 -9.95 -4.86
N GLY A 299 18.19 -9.98 -3.54
CA GLY A 299 18.85 -9.06 -2.61
C GLY A 299 18.53 -7.59 -2.89
N LEU A 300 17.37 -7.34 -3.49
CA LEU A 300 16.90 -6.02 -3.92
C LEU A 300 15.98 -5.40 -2.87
N SER A 301 15.96 -4.06 -2.84
CA SER A 301 14.94 -3.31 -2.09
C SER A 301 13.90 -2.73 -3.04
N GLY A 302 12.64 -2.70 -2.61
CA GLY A 302 11.54 -2.21 -3.42
C GLY A 302 10.34 -1.80 -2.59
N VAL A 303 9.21 -1.62 -3.26
CA VAL A 303 7.89 -1.43 -2.65
C VAL A 303 6.89 -2.40 -3.26
N ASP A 304 5.89 -2.76 -2.47
CA ASP A 304 4.75 -3.56 -2.88
C ASP A 304 3.46 -2.74 -2.68
N LEU A 305 2.70 -2.60 -3.77
CA LEU A 305 1.49 -1.79 -3.84
C LEU A 305 0.32 -2.72 -4.17
N ALA A 306 -0.67 -2.82 -3.27
CA ALA A 306 -1.82 -3.68 -3.48
C ALA A 306 -3.16 -3.00 -3.27
N TRP A 307 -4.16 -3.37 -4.08
CA TRP A 307 -5.55 -3.11 -3.74
C TRP A 307 -6.09 -4.12 -2.74
N SER A 308 -6.92 -3.65 -1.82
CA SER A 308 -7.57 -4.51 -0.82
C SER A 308 -9.07 -4.26 -0.67
N SER A 309 -9.64 -3.26 -1.37
CA SER A 309 -11.09 -3.01 -1.30
C SER A 309 -11.85 -4.04 -2.14
N ASN A 310 -13.00 -4.51 -1.64
CA ASN A 310 -13.87 -5.47 -2.34
C ASN A 310 -13.20 -6.81 -2.73
N GLY A 311 -12.25 -7.33 -1.96
CA GLY A 311 -11.67 -8.65 -2.25
C GLY A 311 -12.57 -9.85 -1.91
N PHE A 312 -13.88 -9.67 -1.74
CA PHE A 312 -14.84 -10.78 -1.93
C PHE A 312 -14.71 -11.40 -3.32
N VAL A 313 -14.16 -10.65 -4.29
CA VAL A 313 -13.90 -11.11 -5.65
C VAL A 313 -12.57 -11.86 -5.79
N TYR A 314 -11.63 -11.67 -4.86
CA TYR A 314 -10.28 -12.22 -4.92
C TYR A 314 -10.31 -13.75 -5.07
N HIS A 315 -9.54 -14.30 -6.00
CA HIS A 315 -9.51 -15.73 -6.33
C HIS A 315 -10.89 -16.35 -6.64
N THR A 316 -11.80 -15.58 -7.25
CA THR A 316 -13.11 -16.11 -7.67
C THR A 316 -13.44 -15.74 -9.12
N ARG A 317 -14.43 -16.45 -9.68
CA ARG A 317 -15.09 -16.14 -10.96
C ARG A 317 -15.65 -14.71 -11.05
N LEU A 318 -15.79 -14.04 -9.91
CA LEU A 318 -16.34 -12.70 -9.82
C LEU A 318 -15.32 -11.61 -10.13
N ASP A 319 -14.03 -11.93 -10.12
CA ASP A 319 -12.96 -10.99 -10.45
C ASP A 319 -12.96 -10.66 -11.95
N THR A 320 -13.82 -9.71 -12.32
CA THR A 320 -14.11 -9.33 -13.71
C THR A 320 -13.75 -7.87 -13.92
N ALA A 321 -13.37 -7.50 -15.15
CA ALA A 321 -12.97 -6.12 -15.47
C ALA A 321 -14.05 -5.09 -15.10
N ALA A 322 -15.33 -5.45 -15.19
CA ALA A 322 -16.44 -4.59 -14.79
C ALA A 322 -16.47 -4.21 -13.29
N ARG A 323 -15.75 -4.96 -12.45
CA ARG A 323 -15.64 -4.70 -11.00
C ARG A 323 -14.39 -3.92 -10.61
N VAL A 324 -13.51 -3.62 -11.58
CA VAL A 324 -12.34 -2.76 -11.38
C VAL A 324 -12.70 -1.34 -11.80
N PRO A 325 -12.86 -0.39 -10.87
CA PRO A 325 -13.24 0.98 -11.23
C PRO A 325 -12.10 1.67 -12.00
N PRO A 326 -12.38 2.36 -13.13
CA PRO A 326 -11.37 3.15 -13.83
C PRO A 326 -10.70 4.22 -12.95
N ALA A 327 -11.42 4.73 -11.93
CA ALA A 327 -10.87 5.69 -10.96
C ALA A 327 -9.80 5.07 -10.05
N ALA A 328 -9.89 3.76 -9.73
CA ALA A 328 -8.86 3.05 -8.98
C ALA A 328 -7.59 2.91 -9.85
N LEU A 329 -7.76 2.50 -11.12
CA LEU A 329 -6.66 2.47 -12.09
C LEU A 329 -5.99 3.84 -12.25
N GLN A 330 -6.78 4.93 -12.29
CA GLN A 330 -6.23 6.29 -12.36
C GLN A 330 -5.41 6.63 -11.11
N HIS A 331 -5.95 6.36 -9.91
CA HIS A 331 -5.27 6.61 -8.64
C HIS A 331 -3.90 5.91 -8.59
N THR A 332 -3.90 4.60 -8.83
CA THR A 332 -2.69 3.78 -8.81
C THR A 332 -1.71 4.19 -9.89
N GLY A 333 -2.20 4.45 -11.11
CA GLY A 333 -1.36 4.91 -12.22
C GLY A 333 -0.69 6.26 -11.99
N ASP A 334 -1.41 7.22 -11.41
CA ASP A 334 -0.83 8.54 -11.07
C ASP A 334 0.29 8.38 -10.04
N ASN A 335 0.10 7.53 -9.02
CA ASN A 335 1.13 7.21 -8.03
C ASN A 335 2.32 6.44 -8.61
N VAL A 336 2.08 5.39 -9.39
CA VAL A 336 3.13 4.55 -9.99
C VAL A 336 3.96 5.34 -11.00
N LEU A 337 3.33 6.13 -11.87
CA LEU A 337 4.04 6.98 -12.82
C LEU A 337 4.91 8.01 -12.09
N ALA A 338 4.36 8.69 -11.07
CA ALA A 338 5.13 9.66 -10.28
C ALA A 338 6.29 9.00 -9.54
N LEU A 339 6.08 7.83 -8.94
CA LEU A 339 7.10 7.05 -8.23
C LEU A 339 8.22 6.62 -9.18
N VAL A 340 7.89 6.00 -10.33
CA VAL A 340 8.88 5.61 -11.34
C VAL A 340 9.70 6.81 -11.77
N GLN A 341 9.05 7.92 -12.14
CA GLN A 341 9.76 9.14 -12.54
C GLN A 341 10.64 9.72 -11.42
N GLY A 342 10.18 9.65 -10.16
CA GLY A 342 10.94 10.04 -8.98
C GLY A 342 12.21 9.21 -8.81
N MET A 343 12.09 7.88 -8.85
CA MET A 343 13.19 6.95 -8.69
C MET A 343 14.21 7.05 -9.83
N LEU A 344 13.76 7.21 -11.08
CA LEU A 344 14.66 7.41 -12.24
C LEU A 344 15.46 8.73 -12.16
N ARG A 345 14.97 9.73 -11.42
CA ARG A 345 15.73 10.98 -11.17
C ARG A 345 16.63 10.89 -9.94
N HIS A 346 16.36 9.96 -9.02
CA HIS A 346 17.06 9.89 -7.75
C HIS A 346 18.51 9.38 -7.93
N PRO A 347 19.53 10.04 -7.34
CA PRO A 347 20.92 9.60 -7.45
C PRO A 347 21.19 8.21 -6.86
N ALA A 348 20.43 7.80 -5.84
CA ALA A 348 20.60 6.50 -5.18
C ALA A 348 20.33 5.30 -6.09
N LEU A 349 19.69 5.50 -7.25
CA LEU A 349 19.54 4.41 -8.23
C LEU A 349 20.87 4.08 -8.94
N GLU A 350 21.83 5.03 -8.96
CA GLU A 350 23.16 4.84 -9.56
C GLU A 350 24.20 4.30 -8.57
N SER A 351 24.15 4.78 -7.33
CA SER A 351 25.15 4.48 -6.30
C SER A 351 24.56 3.65 -5.18
N ALA A 352 25.35 2.71 -4.67
CA ALA A 352 25.03 2.06 -3.40
C ALA A 352 25.04 3.12 -2.30
N VAL A 353 23.86 3.48 -1.80
CA VAL A 353 23.72 4.31 -0.60
C VAL A 353 23.96 3.43 0.62
N GLU A 354 24.36 4.05 1.74
CA GLU A 354 24.49 3.36 3.01
C GLU A 354 23.16 2.69 3.39
N ARG A 355 23.17 1.36 3.38
CA ARG A 355 22.03 0.53 3.73
C ARG A 355 21.75 0.72 5.22
N SER A 356 20.57 1.25 5.53
CA SER A 356 20.10 1.46 6.90
C SER A 356 18.71 0.89 7.08
N ALA A 357 18.32 0.71 8.34
CA ALA A 357 17.00 0.20 8.69
C ALA A 357 15.90 1.12 8.15
N LEU A 358 14.83 0.52 7.63
CA LEU A 358 13.67 1.27 7.18
C LEU A 358 13.03 2.07 8.33
N PRO A 359 12.52 3.28 8.04
CA PRO A 359 11.63 3.98 8.96
C PRO A 359 10.28 3.26 9.09
N ALA A 360 9.62 3.44 10.22
CA ALA A 360 8.18 3.19 10.32
C ALA A 360 7.44 4.27 9.52
N TYR A 361 6.44 3.90 8.74
CA TYR A 361 5.77 4.83 7.81
C TYR A 361 4.25 4.67 7.84
N CYS A 362 3.55 5.78 7.72
CA CYS A 362 2.10 5.79 7.51
C CYS A 362 1.67 7.05 6.77
N ASP A 363 0.57 7.01 6.02
CA ASP A 363 -0.07 8.24 5.55
C ASP A 363 -1.01 8.84 6.60
N VAL A 364 -1.16 10.16 6.53
CA VAL A 364 -2.12 10.93 7.33
C VAL A 364 -3.25 11.36 6.41
N LEU A 365 -4.39 10.65 6.50
CA LEU A 365 -5.63 10.91 5.74
C LEU A 365 -5.44 10.97 4.21
N GLY A 366 -4.44 10.26 3.67
CA GLY A 366 -4.10 10.30 2.26
C GLY A 366 -3.50 11.61 1.75
N LEU A 367 -3.02 12.47 2.65
CA LEU A 367 -2.47 13.78 2.29
C LEU A 367 -0.94 13.78 2.28
N VAL A 368 -0.34 13.17 3.29
CA VAL A 368 1.12 13.16 3.49
C VAL A 368 1.56 11.83 4.09
N VAL A 369 2.74 11.35 3.71
CA VAL A 369 3.38 10.21 4.37
C VAL A 369 4.32 10.72 5.45
N VAL A 370 4.20 10.16 6.66
CA VAL A 370 5.11 10.40 7.78
C VAL A 370 6.01 9.19 7.92
N ALA A 371 7.33 9.41 7.91
CA ALA A 371 8.33 8.39 8.13
C ALA A 371 9.12 8.70 9.41
N LEU A 372 9.09 7.79 10.38
CA LEU A 372 9.77 7.91 11.67
C LEU A 372 10.90 6.88 11.75
N ARG A 373 12.09 7.33 12.15
CA ARG A 373 13.19 6.40 12.48
C ARG A 373 12.71 5.41 13.56
N PRO A 374 13.18 4.14 13.55
CA PRO A 374 12.71 3.12 14.49
C PRO A 374 12.72 3.55 15.96
N GLY A 375 13.79 4.20 16.41
CA GLY A 375 13.87 4.73 17.78
C GLY A 375 12.83 5.81 18.10
N ALA A 376 12.53 6.71 17.15
CA ALA A 376 11.51 7.74 17.33
C ALA A 376 10.10 7.13 17.30
N ALA A 377 9.86 6.15 16.43
CA ALA A 377 8.59 5.41 16.37
C ALA A 377 8.33 4.66 17.69
N LEU A 378 9.35 3.99 18.24
CA LEU A 378 9.26 3.31 19.54
C LEU A 378 8.97 4.28 20.68
N LEU A 379 9.64 5.44 20.73
CA LEU A 379 9.36 6.47 21.73
C LEU A 379 7.94 7.03 21.61
N ALA A 380 7.47 7.27 20.38
CA ALA A 380 6.10 7.73 20.14
C ALA A 380 5.06 6.68 20.58
N ALA A 381 5.28 5.41 20.25
CA ALA A 381 4.42 4.31 20.68
C ALA A 381 4.42 4.14 22.21
N ALA A 382 5.60 4.20 22.85
CA ALA A 382 5.72 4.12 24.30
C ALA A 382 5.04 5.30 25.00
N ALA A 383 5.18 6.52 24.47
CA ALA A 383 4.49 7.70 24.98
C ALA A 383 2.97 7.59 24.82
N ALA A 384 2.47 7.12 23.67
CA ALA A 384 1.05 6.88 23.45
C ALA A 384 0.49 5.82 24.41
N LEU A 385 1.22 4.72 24.62
CA LEU A 385 0.86 3.68 25.58
C LEU A 385 0.88 4.20 27.02
N LEU A 386 1.87 5.00 27.41
CA LEU A 386 1.94 5.61 28.73
C LEU A 386 0.77 6.58 28.96
N VAL A 387 0.42 7.39 27.97
CA VAL A 387 -0.76 8.27 28.04
C VAL A 387 -2.03 7.44 28.18
N LEU A 388 -2.17 6.35 27.42
CA LEU A 388 -3.31 5.44 27.54
C LEU A 388 -3.39 4.81 28.94
N LEU A 389 -2.28 4.28 29.46
CA LEU A 389 -2.19 3.69 30.79
C LEU A 389 -2.50 4.71 31.88
N LEU A 390 -1.91 5.91 31.81
CA LEU A 390 -2.20 7.01 32.72
C LEU A 390 -3.68 7.38 32.68
N ARG A 391 -4.28 7.45 31.48
CA ARG A 391 -5.71 7.70 31.31
C ARG A 391 -6.55 6.59 31.95
N LEU A 392 -6.25 5.31 31.67
CA LEU A 392 -6.97 4.17 32.26
C LEU A 392 -6.87 4.15 33.78
N LEU A 393 -5.70 4.47 34.34
CA LEU A 393 -5.48 4.55 35.80
C LEU A 393 -6.24 5.71 36.43
N LEU A 394 -6.18 6.90 35.83
CA LEU A 394 -6.96 8.06 36.29
C LEU A 394 -8.47 7.77 36.23
N SER A 395 -8.92 7.13 35.15
CA SER A 395 -10.31 6.72 34.99
C SER A 395 -10.73 5.64 35.98
N ALA A 396 -9.87 4.67 36.31
CA ALA A 396 -10.15 3.66 37.33
C ALA A 396 -10.24 4.27 38.74
N ALA A 397 -9.35 5.23 39.05
CA ALA A 397 -9.38 5.98 40.31
C ALA A 397 -10.63 6.89 40.45
N ASP A 398 -11.17 7.35 39.33
CA ASP A 398 -12.42 8.14 39.27
C ASP A 398 -13.68 7.23 39.27
N ALA A 399 -13.58 6.04 38.68
CA ALA A 399 -14.62 5.01 38.72
C ALA A 399 -14.96 4.53 40.13
N GLN A 400 -13.93 4.43 40.98
CA GLN A 400 -14.11 4.14 42.42
C GLN A 400 -14.94 5.22 43.13
N ARG A 401 -14.99 6.45 42.59
CA ARG A 401 -15.79 7.56 43.14
C ARG A 401 -17.15 7.71 42.48
N HIS A 402 -17.31 7.33 41.20
CA HIS A 402 -18.53 7.55 40.42
C HIS A 402 -18.88 6.38 39.48
N ARG A 403 -19.46 5.30 40.05
CA ARG A 403 -19.78 4.02 39.39
C ARG A 403 -20.64 4.13 38.12
N GLU A 404 -21.57 5.08 38.06
CA GLU A 404 -22.54 5.19 36.95
C GLU A 404 -21.98 5.92 35.72
N ARG A 405 -20.90 6.71 35.88
CA ARG A 405 -20.24 7.44 34.80
C ARG A 405 -19.25 6.58 34.00
N TYR A 406 -18.91 5.40 34.55
CA TYR A 406 -17.88 4.52 34.01
C TYR A 406 -18.30 3.80 32.73
N LEU A 407 -19.58 3.40 32.60
CA LEU A 407 -20.07 2.70 31.41
C LEU A 407 -20.03 3.58 30.14
N VAL A 408 -20.41 4.85 30.27
CA VAL A 408 -20.38 5.84 29.17
C VAL A 408 -18.93 6.16 28.76
N PHE A 409 -18.01 6.13 29.74
CA PHE A 409 -16.60 6.44 29.54
C PHE A 409 -15.81 5.27 28.91
N CYS A 410 -16.10 4.02 29.28
CA CYS A 410 -15.54 2.85 28.60
C CYS A 410 -15.93 2.82 27.11
N CYS A 411 -17.16 3.21 26.77
CA CYS A 411 -17.58 3.38 25.38
C CYS A 411 -16.80 4.50 24.66
N PHE A 412 -16.46 5.59 25.34
CA PHE A 412 -15.68 6.70 24.79
C PHE A 412 -14.23 6.34 24.48
N THR A 413 -13.59 5.63 25.41
CA THR A 413 -12.19 5.19 25.27
C THR A 413 -12.07 4.10 24.22
N ALA A 414 -13.05 3.20 24.14
CA ALA A 414 -13.16 2.28 23.03
C ALA A 414 -13.35 3.04 21.71
N LEU A 415 -14.18 4.08 21.64
CA LEU A 415 -14.43 4.84 20.41
C LEU A 415 -13.21 5.67 19.95
N SER A 416 -12.47 6.31 20.86
CA SER A 416 -11.28 7.11 20.52
C SER A 416 -10.05 6.25 20.18
N TYR A 417 -9.89 5.10 20.81
CA TYR A 417 -8.88 4.10 20.42
C TYR A 417 -9.24 3.46 19.07
N ASN A 418 -10.53 3.24 18.83
CA ASN A 418 -11.02 2.84 17.53
C ASN A 418 -10.80 3.94 16.46
N VAL A 419 -10.96 5.24 16.70
CA VAL A 419 -10.64 6.23 15.64
C VAL A 419 -9.15 6.22 15.24
N SER A 420 -8.24 5.76 16.11
CA SER A 420 -6.81 5.61 15.79
C SER A 420 -6.44 4.22 15.24
N CYS A 421 -7.17 3.16 15.60
CA CYS A 421 -6.92 1.78 15.18
C CYS A 421 -7.90 1.27 14.10
N ILE A 422 -9.18 1.64 14.14
CA ILE A 422 -10.22 1.38 13.12
C ILE A 422 -9.97 2.14 11.82
N CYS A 423 -9.34 3.32 11.86
CA CYS A 423 -8.90 3.97 10.62
C CYS A 423 -7.83 3.18 9.85
N ASN A 424 -7.36 2.02 10.36
CA ASN A 424 -6.47 1.11 9.64
C ASN A 424 -6.87 -0.39 9.70
N VAL A 425 -7.95 -0.80 10.40
CA VAL A 425 -8.20 -2.25 10.64
C VAL A 425 -9.65 -2.74 10.41
N MET A 426 -10.69 -1.91 10.25
CA MET A 426 -12.08 -2.43 10.26
C MET A 426 -12.97 -1.97 9.10
N HIS A 427 -12.65 -2.39 7.87
CA HIS A 427 -13.68 -2.60 6.82
C HIS A 427 -13.62 -3.97 6.14
N TYR A 428 -12.82 -4.89 6.67
CA TYR A 428 -12.64 -6.22 6.10
C TYR A 428 -12.97 -7.29 7.16
N CYS A 429 -13.88 -8.21 6.80
CA CYS A 429 -14.26 -9.43 7.54
C CYS A 429 -15.48 -9.46 8.48
N ILE A 430 -16.53 -8.63 8.31
CA ILE A 430 -17.88 -9.02 8.79
C ILE A 430 -18.97 -8.70 7.76
N ARG A 431 -19.03 -9.56 6.74
CA ARG A 431 -20.26 -10.22 6.27
C ARG A 431 -19.80 -11.47 5.53
N THR A 432 -19.59 -12.53 6.30
CA THR A 432 -19.80 -13.89 5.80
C THR A 432 -21.23 -14.06 5.32
#